data_AF-A0A926W1F5-F1
#
_entry.id   AF-A0A926W1F5-F1
#
_cell.length_a   1.000
_cell.length_b   1.000
_cell.length_c   1.000
_cell.angle_alpha   90.00
_cell.angle_beta   90.00
_cell.angle_gamma   90.00
#
_symmetry.space_group_name_H-M   'P 1'
#
loop_
_entity.id
_entity.type
_entity.pdbx_description
1 polymer ?
#
loop_
_entity_poly.entity_id
_entity_poly.type
_entity_poly.pdbx_seq_one_letter_code
_entity_poly.pdbx_strand_id
1 'polypeptide(L)' 'MNTKTIPIQNASSVLLKMEAPINAHDIDMFMNCFAPDFVGEQPVHPLTGDKALEDEMG' A
#
# COMPACT_ATOMS: atom_id res chain seq x y z
N MET A 1 -3.01 32.33 -5.90
CA MET A 1 -2.95 30.88 -6.16
C MET A 1 -1.66 30.37 -5.55
N ASN A 2 -1.73 29.66 -4.42
CA ASN A 2 -0.53 29.18 -3.72
C ASN A 2 -0.12 27.85 -4.34
N THR A 3 0.90 27.87 -5.20
CA THR A 3 1.53 26.66 -5.73
C THR A 3 2.33 25.99 -4.61
N LYS A 4 1.75 24.97 -3.99
CA LYS A 4 2.44 24.11 -3.01
C LYS A 4 3.42 23.24 -3.81
N THR A 5 4.68 23.64 -3.86
CA THR A 5 5.76 22.85 -4.48
C THR A 5 5.87 21.53 -3.73
N ILE A 6 5.48 20.43 -4.38
CA ILE A 6 5.66 19.09 -3.81
C ILE A 6 7.11 18.69 -4.10
N PRO A 7 7.96 18.48 -3.09
CA PRO A 7 9.32 18.02 -3.33
C PRO A 7 9.25 16.66 -4.01
N ILE A 8 9.87 16.56 -5.18
CA ILE A 8 9.98 15.31 -5.95
C ILE A 8 10.83 14.36 -5.10
N GLN A 9 10.18 13.42 -4.41
CA GLN A 9 10.92 12.38 -3.69
C GLN A 9 11.43 11.37 -4.71
N ASN A 10 12.74 11.13 -4.70
CA ASN A 10 13.31 10.02 -5.45
C ASN A 10 12.66 8.72 -4.93
N ALA A 11 12.11 7.89 -5.82
CA ALA A 11 11.49 6.62 -5.45
C ALA A 11 12.38 5.76 -4.53
N SER A 12 13.70 5.77 -4.76
CA SER A 12 14.67 5.08 -3.90
C SER A 12 14.66 5.57 -2.45
N SER A 13 14.38 6.85 -2.22
CA SER A 13 14.34 7.44 -0.87
C SER A 13 13.08 7.06 -0.09
N VAL A 14 11.98 6.73 -0.77
CA VAL A 14 10.74 6.25 -0.13
C VAL A 14 10.90 4.80 0.30
N LEU A 15 11.47 3.96 -0.57
CA LEU A 15 11.72 2.55 -0.26
C LEU A 15 12.64 2.37 0.96
N LEU A 16 13.72 3.17 1.05
CA LEU A 16 14.62 3.17 2.21
C LEU A 16 13.93 3.61 3.51
N LYS A 17 12.96 4.52 3.44
CA LYS A 17 12.18 4.94 4.62
C LYS A 17 11.20 3.87 5.07
N MET A 18 10.69 3.04 4.16
CA MET A 18 9.77 1.95 4.46
C MET A 18 10.46 0.74 5.08
N GLU A 19 11.72 0.48 4.74
CA GLU A 19 12.48 -0.69 5.21
C GLU A 19 12.54 -0.79 6.74
N ALA A 20 12.86 0.30 7.43
CA ALA A 20 12.98 0.31 8.89
C ALA A 20 11.63 0.03 9.61
N PRO A 21 10.52 0.72 9.29
CA PRO A 21 9.19 0.39 9.81
C PRO A 21 8.76 -1.05 9.56
N ILE A 22 8.99 -1.57 8.33
CA ILE A 22 8.64 -2.95 7.97
C ILE A 22 9.40 -3.93 8.86
N ASN A 23 10.71 -3.77 8.98
CA ASN A 23 11.56 -4.66 9.79
C ASN A 23 11.25 -4.57 11.28
N ALA A 24 10.81 -3.40 11.75
CA ALA A 24 10.40 -3.19 13.14
C ALA A 24 8.94 -3.62 13.42
N HIS A 25 8.19 -4.02 12.39
CA HIS A 25 6.75 -4.27 12.46
C HIS A 25 5.97 -3.06 13.00
N ASP A 26 6.46 -1.84 12.74
CA ASP A 26 5.86 -0.58 13.17
C ASP A 26 4.88 -0.08 12.10
N ILE A 27 3.62 -0.47 12.26
CA ILE A 27 2.54 -0.18 11.30
C ILE A 27 2.23 1.32 11.25
N ASP A 28 2.27 2.01 12.39
CA ASP A 28 1.95 3.44 12.44
C ASP A 28 3.00 4.26 11.67
N MET A 29 4.28 3.94 11.86
CA MET A 29 5.37 4.59 11.12
C MET A 29 5.36 4.19 9.64
N PHE A 30 4.97 2.96 9.32
CA PHE A 30 4.80 2.51 7.94
C PHE A 30 3.68 3.26 7.21
N MET A 31 2.52 3.45 7.84
CA MET A 31 1.36 4.14 7.25
C MET A 31 1.67 5.62 6.94
N ASN A 32 2.56 6.25 7.70
CA ASN A 32 3.04 7.62 7.44
C ASN A 32 3.87 7.76 6.15
N CYS A 33 4.29 6.66 5.53
CA CYS A 33 4.98 6.68 4.23
C CYS A 33 4.02 6.88 3.05
N PHE A 34 2.70 6.77 3.27
CA PHE A 34 1.68 6.91 2.24
C PHE A 34 1.03 8.30 2.27
N ALA A 35 0.50 8.72 1.12
CA ALA A 35 -0.36 9.90 1.07
C ALA A 35 -1.70 9.59 1.79
N PRO A 36 -2.36 10.59 2.42
CA PRO A 36 -3.62 10.36 3.14
C PRO A 36 -4.76 9.80 2.27
N ASP A 37 -4.67 9.99 0.96
CA ASP A 37 -5.61 9.55 -0.07
C ASP A 37 -5.13 8.30 -0.83
N PHE A 38 -4.05 7.66 -0.38
CA PHE A 38 -3.56 6.44 -0.98
C PHE A 38 -4.57 5.30 -0.86
N VAL A 39 -4.90 4.67 -1.99
CA VAL A 39 -5.72 3.46 -2.08
C VAL A 39 -4.87 2.34 -2.65
N GLY A 40 -4.81 1.21 -1.94
CA GLY A 40 -4.10 0.02 -2.41
C GLY A 40 -4.89 -0.67 -3.51
N GLU A 41 -4.39 -0.64 -4.75
CA GLU A 41 -4.97 -1.36 -5.90
C GLU A 41 -4.47 -2.81 -6.00
N GLN A 42 -4.16 -3.44 -4.86
CA GLN A 42 -3.78 -4.85 -4.87
C GLN A 42 -5.00 -5.66 -5.33
N PRO A 43 -4.87 -6.52 -6.36
CA PRO A 43 -5.97 -7.37 -6.77
C PRO A 43 -6.40 -8.21 -5.56
N VAL A 44 -7.72 -8.22 -5.30
CA VAL A 44 -8.27 -9.12 -4.28
C VAL A 44 -7.91 -10.52 -4.73
N HIS A 45 -7.09 -11.21 -3.94
CA HIS A 45 -6.75 -12.60 -4.20
C HIS A 45 -8.06 -13.38 -4.39
N PRO A 46 -8.17 -14.24 -5.42
CA PRO A 46 -9.28 -15.17 -5.50
C PRO A 46 -9.40 -15.89 -4.17
N LEU A 47 -10.60 -15.88 -3.58
CA LEU A 47 -10.88 -16.47 -2.28
C LEU A 47 -10.47 -17.95 -2.31
N THR A 48 -9.27 -18.29 -1.82
CA THR A 48 -8.95 -19.67 -1.48
C THR A 48 -9.60 -19.99 -0.15
N GLY A 49 -10.87 -20.38 -0.21
CA GLY A 49 -11.66 -20.76 0.94
C GLY A 49 -13.15 -20.77 0.60
N ASP A 50 -13.68 -21.97 0.36
CA ASP A 50 -15.08 -22.40 0.23
C ASP A 50 -15.99 -21.72 -0.82
N LYS A 51 -15.76 -20.45 -1.20
CA LYS A 51 -16.59 -19.74 -2.19
C LYS A 51 -16.16 -19.92 -3.65
N ALA A 52 -14.95 -20.43 -3.91
CA ALA A 52 -14.47 -20.63 -5.28
C ALA A 52 -15.21 -21.74 -6.05
N LEU A 53 -15.94 -22.63 -5.35
CA LEU A 53 -16.66 -23.74 -5.97
C LEU A 53 -18.11 -23.42 -6.33
N GLU A 54 -18.69 -22.33 -5.79
CA GLU A 54 -20.08 -21.95 -6.07
C GLU A 54 -20.20 -21.25 -7.44
N ASP A 55 -19.15 -20.58 -7.90
CA ASP A 55 -19.12 -19.87 -9.18
C ASP A 55 -18.81 -20.78 -10.40
N GLU A 56 -18.35 -22.02 -10.19
CA GLU A 56 -18.05 -22.98 -11.28
C GLU A 56 -19.17 -24.01 -11.56
N MET A 57 -20.28 -23.99 -10.80
CA MET A 57 -21.44 -24.87 -10.99
C MET A 57 -22.70 -24.13 -11.47
N GLY A 58 -22.51 -23.20 -12.42
CA GLY A 58 -23.58 -22.76 -13.32
C GLY A 58 -23.98 -23.83 -14.32
#